data_AF-A0A1A1VRS0-F1
#
_entry.id   AF-A0A1A1VRS0-F1
#
_cell.length_a   1.000
_cell.length_b   1.000
_cell.length_c   1.000
_cell.angle_alpha   90.00
_cell.angle_beta   90.00
_cell.angle_gamma   90.00
#
_symmetry.space_group_name_H-M   'P 1'
#
loop_
_entity.id
_entity.type
_entity.pdbx_description
1 polymer ?
#
loop_
_entity_poly.entity_id
_entity_poly.type
_entity_poly.pdbx_seq_one_letter_code
_entity_poly.pdbx_strand_id
1 'polypeptide(L)' 'MPGRNRRFLLRERPTGRSGPKTFELSEEAIPELGDGQALVRVDWISLDPTNRMWINDPPK' A
#
# COMPACT_ATOMS: atom_id res chain seq x y z
N MET A 1 15.30 -8.41 5.99
CA MET A 1 16.29 -8.12 4.94
C MET A 1 16.39 -6.60 4.77
N PRO A 2 17.47 -5.96 5.22
CA PRO A 2 17.72 -4.55 4.86
C PRO A 2 17.97 -4.49 3.33
N GLY A 3 17.22 -3.65 2.60
CA GLY A 3 17.45 -3.42 1.16
C GLY A 3 16.28 -3.70 0.21
N ARG A 4 15.10 -4.12 0.67
CA ARG A 4 13.90 -4.26 -0.17
C ARG A 4 12.76 -3.37 0.31
N ASN A 5 12.00 -2.82 -0.63
CA ASN A 5 10.76 -2.09 -0.37
C ASN A 5 9.60 -3.08 -0.22
N ARG A 6 9.07 -3.21 1.00
CA ARG A 6 7.91 -4.06 1.30
C ARG A 6 6.63 -3.23 1.14
N ARG A 7 5.64 -3.74 0.44
CA ARG A 7 4.41 -3.01 0.14
C ARG A 7 3.18 -3.89 0.32
N PHE A 8 2.18 -3.37 1.02
CA PHE A 8 0.83 -3.95 1.01
C PHE A 8 0.06 -3.34 -0.16
N LEU A 9 -0.11 -4.11 -1.23
CA LEU A 9 -0.83 -3.70 -2.42
C LEU A 9 -2.30 -4.14 -2.32
N LEU A 10 -3.23 -3.33 -2.81
CA LEU A 10 -4.64 -3.72 -2.93
C LEU A 10 -4.77 -4.75 -4.05
N ARG A 11 -5.06 -6.00 -3.67
CA ARG A 11 -5.17 -7.14 -4.59
C ARG A 11 -6.58 -7.30 -5.14
N GLU A 12 -7.58 -7.18 -4.26
CA GLU A 12 -9.00 -7.24 -4.64
C GLU A 12 -9.81 -6.24 -3.81
N ARG A 13 -10.80 -5.60 -4.44
CA ARG A 13 -11.70 -4.71 -3.73
C ARG A 13 -12.68 -5.52 -2.88
N PRO A 14 -12.77 -5.26 -1.58
CA PRO A 14 -13.62 -6.04 -0.68
C PRO A 14 -15.10 -5.70 -0.88
N THR A 15 -15.93 -6.71 -1.13
CA THR A 15 -17.41 -6.56 -1.17
C THR A 15 -18.03 -6.44 0.23
N GLY A 16 -17.34 -6.93 1.26
CA GLY A 16 -17.71 -6.87 2.67
C GLY A 16 -16.54 -6.37 3.52
N ARG A 17 -16.30 -7.00 4.68
CA ARG A 17 -15.10 -6.70 5.49
C ARG A 17 -13.83 -6.99 4.70
N SER A 18 -12.81 -6.13 4.86
CA SER A 18 -11.46 -6.44 4.37
C SER A 18 -10.92 -7.68 5.08
N GLY A 19 -10.14 -8.47 4.36
CA GLY A 19 -9.57 -9.72 4.86
C GLY A 19 -8.23 -10.06 4.20
N PRO A 20 -7.68 -11.26 4.45
CA PRO A 20 -6.34 -11.64 3.98
C PRO A 20 -6.14 -11.62 2.47
N LYS A 21 -7.23 -11.66 1.69
CA LYS A 21 -7.18 -11.58 0.22
C LYS A 21 -7.23 -10.15 -0.31
N THR A 22 -7.71 -9.19 0.49
CA THR A 22 -7.84 -7.78 0.10
C THR A 22 -6.48 -7.19 -0.24
N PHE A 23 -5.44 -7.54 0.50
CA PHE A 23 -4.09 -7.04 0.29
C PHE A 23 -3.09 -8.16 0.04
N GLU A 24 -2.05 -7.84 -0.71
CA GLU A 24 -0.88 -8.70 -0.92
C GLU A 24 0.36 -8.02 -0.38
N LEU A 25 1.16 -8.74 0.41
CA LEU A 25 2.49 -8.30 0.79
C LEU A 25 3.46 -8.63 -0.35
N SER A 26 3.94 -7.59 -1.03
CA SER A 26 4.95 -7.69 -2.09
C SER A 26 6.30 -7.11 -1.63
N GLU A 27 7.38 -7.57 -2.25
CA GLU A 27 8.72 -7.02 -2.04
C GLU A 27 9.36 -6.64 -3.38
N GLU A 28 9.90 -5.43 -3.45
CA GLU A 28 10.65 -4.93 -4.62
C GLU A 28 12.00 -4.33 -4.23
N ALA A 29 12.84 -4.06 -5.23
CA ALA A 29 14.03 -3.25 -5.01
C ALA A 29 13.64 -1.83 -4.59
N ILE A 30 14.52 -1.17 -3.83
CA ILE A 30 14.38 0.27 -3.56
C ILE A 30 14.62 0.99 -4.89
N PRO A 31 13.72 1.89 -5.34
CA PRO A 31 13.87 2.55 -6.63
C PRO A 31 14.95 3.63 -6.57
N GLU A 32 15.60 3.88 -7.72
CA GLU A 32 16.43 5.06 -7.93
C GLU A 32 15.57 6.32 -8.01
N LEU A 33 16.09 7.44 -7.51
CA LEU A 33 15.37 8.73 -7.51
C LEU A 33 15.60 9.49 -8.82
N GLY A 34 14.54 10.07 -9.37
CA GLY A 34 14.61 11.10 -10.40
C GLY A 34 14.70 12.51 -9.84
N ASP A 35 14.89 13.50 -10.72
CA ASP A 35 14.98 14.91 -10.35
C ASP A 35 13.73 15.37 -9.57
N GLY A 36 13.96 16.05 -8.43
CA GLY A 36 12.90 16.57 -7.57
C GLY A 36 12.20 15.53 -6.68
N GLN A 37 12.61 14.27 -6.69
CA GLN A 37 12.05 13.22 -5.84
C GLN A 37 12.85 13.05 -4.53
N ALA A 38 12.20 12.44 -3.53
CA ALA A 38 12.82 12.08 -2.26
C ALA A 38 12.50 10.63 -1.88
N LEU A 39 13.45 9.95 -1.24
CA LEU A 39 13.26 8.61 -0.69
C LEU A 39 12.98 8.69 0.81
N VAL A 40 11.88 8.08 1.25
CA VAL A 40 11.46 8.09 2.65
C VAL A 40 11.42 6.66 3.19
N ARG A 41 12.06 6.42 4.33
CA ARG A 41 11.86 5.20 5.10
C ARG A 41 10.64 5.39 6.01
N VAL A 42 9.61 4.59 5.78
CA VAL A 42 8.38 4.62 6.58
C VAL A 42 8.58 3.81 7.87
N ASP A 43 8.59 4.48 9.01
CA ASP A 43 8.69 3.83 10.33
C ASP A 43 7.30 3.50 10.91
N TRP A 44 6.28 4.32 10.59
CA TRP A 44 4.90 4.15 11.06
C TRP A 44 3.88 4.45 9.95
N ILE A 45 2.75 3.75 9.98
CA ILE A 45 1.63 3.94 9.04
C ILE A 45 0.39 4.31 9.85
N SER A 46 -0.29 5.38 9.45
CA SER A 46 -1.62 5.70 9.97
C SER A 46 -2.65 4.73 9.39
N LEU A 47 -3.46 4.15 10.26
CA LEU A 47 -4.61 3.34 9.88
C LEU A 47 -5.87 4.04 10.38
N ASP A 48 -6.73 4.45 9.46
CA ASP A 48 -7.89 5.29 9.75
C ASP A 48 -9.13 4.85 8.95
N PRO A 49 -10.35 5.20 9.42
CA PRO A 49 -11.58 4.80 8.76
C PRO A 49 -11.67 5.22 7.28
N THR A 50 -10.98 6.29 6.86
CA THR A 50 -10.98 6.75 5.46
C THR A 50 -10.35 5.71 4.53
N ASN A 51 -9.40 4.89 5.02
CA ASN A 51 -8.80 3.83 4.20
C ASN A 51 -9.86 2.87 3.65
N ARG A 52 -10.96 2.65 4.40
CA ARG A 52 -12.10 1.85 3.93
C ARG A 52 -12.76 2.45 2.69
N MET A 53 -12.87 3.78 2.62
CA MET A 53 -13.47 4.46 1.48
C MET A 53 -12.58 4.36 0.24
N TRP A 54 -11.25 4.47 0.40
CA TRP A 54 -10.30 4.41 -0.72
C TRP A 54 -10.22 3.03 -1.39
N ILE A 55 -10.41 1.95 -0.61
CA ILE A 55 -10.34 0.58 -1.13
C ILE A 55 -11.66 0.07 -1.72
N ASN A 56 -12.76 0.81 -1.56
CA ASN A 56 -14.04 0.50 -2.20
C ASN A 56 -14.07 0.98 -3.66
N ASP A 57 -15.01 0.47 -4.45
CA ASP A 57 -15.18 0.96 -5.83
C ASP A 57 -15.50 2.46 -5.84
N PRO A 58 -14.86 3.24 -6.73
CA PRO A 58 -15.33 4.59 -7.00
C PRO A 58 -16.75 4.52 -7.58
N PRO A 59 -17.63 5.50 -7.28
CA PRO A 59 -18.96 5.55 -7.87
C PRO A 59 -18.87 5.50 -9.40
N LYS A 60 -19.77 4.72 -10.02
CA LYS A 60 -19.94 4.68 -11.47
C LYS A 60 -20.53 6.00 -11.98
#